data_AF-K2EB01-F1
#
_entry.id   AF-K2EB01-F1
#
_cell.length_a   1.000
_cell.length_b   1.000
_cell.length_c   1.000
_cell.angle_alpha   90.00
_cell.angle_beta   90.00
_cell.angle_gamma   90.00
#
_symmetry.space_group_name_H-M   'P 1'
#
loop_
_entity.id
_entity.type
_entity.pdbx_description
1 polymer ?
#
loop_
_entity_poly.entity_id
_entity_poly.type
_entity_poly.pdbx_seq_one_letter_code
_entity_poly.pdbx_strand_id
1 'polypeptide(L)'
;MKKTIQKLKRIAKKAQASKEAYWKLFCEKMDKIDADIKTSFDFGKLSSHQIKNALLVLSIVFFISVALVQNYYYALAIKSFPRIEEKTVAELKKEKLELEIRNLVKGTPIERMASYIAEKDKKTAAYLVAIAKKESNWGKRIPVLDGKDCYNYWGYRGQNERMGSGGHTCFDNPQQAVNVVSQRVSELIRQNNVQSAKNMIVWKCGYSCEGHSEKGVKKWIKDVDYYSKKILN
;
A
#
# COMPACT_ATOMS: atom_id res chain seq x y z
N MET A 1 13.96 5.16 -34.32
CA MET A 1 15.27 4.96 -33.66
C MET A 1 16.38 5.91 -34.15
N LYS A 2 16.75 5.96 -35.44
CA LYS A 2 17.86 6.82 -35.96
C LYS A 2 17.69 8.33 -35.67
N LYS A 3 16.47 8.88 -35.80
CA LYS A 3 16.16 10.29 -35.49
C LYS A 3 16.40 10.65 -34.01
N THR A 4 16.09 9.72 -33.10
CA THR A 4 16.27 9.89 -31.65
C THR A 4 17.76 9.94 -31.29
N ILE A 5 18.57 9.06 -31.88
CA ILE A 5 20.04 9.02 -31.68
C ILE A 5 20.69 10.31 -32.17
N GLN A 6 20.25 10.86 -33.32
CA GLN A 6 20.79 12.09 -33.86
C GLN A 6 20.45 13.32 -33.00
N LYS A 7 19.24 13.35 -32.41
CA LYS A 7 18.83 14.40 -31.45
C LYS A 7 19.69 14.35 -30.18
N LEU A 8 19.95 13.16 -29.63
CA LEU A 8 20.81 12.98 -28.45
C LEU A 8 22.26 13.43 -28.71
N LYS A 9 22.84 13.10 -29.87
CA LYS A 9 24.19 13.58 -30.25
C LYS A 9 24.27 15.10 -30.32
N ARG A 10 23.23 15.77 -30.84
CA ARG A 10 23.18 17.25 -30.87
C ARG A 10 23.08 17.86 -29.47
N ILE A 11 22.33 17.24 -28.57
CA ILE A 11 22.22 17.68 -27.16
C ILE A 11 23.57 17.52 -26.45
N ALA A 12 24.23 16.38 -26.61
CA ALA A 12 25.55 16.14 -26.02
C ALA A 12 26.60 17.15 -26.50
N LYS A 13 26.62 17.47 -27.81
CA LYS A 13 27.52 18.48 -28.36
C LYS A 13 27.25 19.89 -27.81
N LYS A 14 25.98 20.27 -27.63
CA LYS A 14 25.62 21.55 -27.00
C LYS A 14 26.02 21.61 -25.52
N ALA A 15 25.83 20.52 -24.78
CA ALA A 15 26.23 20.44 -23.37
C ALA A 15 27.76 20.56 -23.21
N GLN A 16 28.52 19.92 -24.10
CA GLN A 16 29.98 20.04 -24.11
C GLN A 16 30.45 21.47 -24.39
N ALA A 17 29.91 22.11 -25.45
CA ALA A 17 30.24 23.51 -25.76
C ALA A 17 29.88 24.47 -24.61
N SER A 18 28.75 24.23 -23.93
CA SER A 18 28.34 25.02 -22.77
C SER A 18 29.29 24.84 -21.58
N LYS A 19 29.78 23.62 -21.34
CA LYS A 19 30.75 23.32 -20.29
C LYS A 19 32.10 24.01 -20.56
N GLU A 20 32.56 24.00 -21.80
CA GLU A 20 33.80 24.67 -22.23
C GLU A 20 33.68 26.20 -22.08
N ALA A 21 32.56 26.78 -22.52
CA ALA A 21 32.30 28.22 -22.35
C ALA A 21 32.23 28.64 -20.87
N TYR A 22 31.56 27.84 -20.03
CA TYR A 22 31.51 28.07 -18.59
C TYR A 22 32.91 28.03 -17.95
N TRP A 23 33.72 27.02 -18.32
CA TRP A 23 35.09 26.90 -17.82
C TRP A 23 35.96 28.07 -18.22
N LYS A 24 35.86 28.53 -19.47
CA LYS A 24 36.61 29.70 -19.93
C LYS A 24 36.25 30.95 -19.13
N LEU A 25 34.96 31.21 -18.95
CA LEU A 25 34.47 32.36 -18.16
C LEU A 25 34.90 32.26 -16.69
N PHE A 26 34.90 31.05 -16.12
CA PHE A 26 35.38 30.80 -14.77
C PHE A 26 36.88 31.11 -14.63
N CYS A 27 37.70 30.63 -15.56
CA CYS A 27 39.14 30.92 -15.59
C CYS A 27 39.43 32.42 -15.71
N GLU A 28 38.79 33.12 -16.66
CA GLU A 28 38.96 34.58 -16.82
C GLU A 28 38.59 35.34 -15.53
N LYS A 29 37.55 34.88 -14.81
CA LYS A 29 37.15 35.49 -13.54
C LYS A 29 38.13 35.18 -12.41
N MET A 30 38.69 33.98 -12.37
CA MET A 30 39.71 33.59 -11.40
C MET A 30 41.02 34.35 -11.61
N ASP A 31 41.45 34.56 -12.86
CA ASP A 31 42.66 35.34 -13.17
C ASP A 31 42.51 36.79 -12.70
N LYS A 32 41.33 37.38 -12.88
CA LYS A 32 41.03 38.73 -12.37
C LYS A 32 41.08 38.78 -10.83
N ILE A 33 40.52 37.77 -10.16
CA ILE A 33 40.57 37.66 -8.70
C ILE A 33 42.01 37.52 -8.21
N ASP A 34 42.84 36.71 -8.88
CA ASP A 34 44.26 36.56 -8.52
C ASP A 34 45.04 37.87 -8.66
N ALA A 35 44.79 38.64 -9.73
CA ALA A 35 45.37 39.97 -9.92
C ALA A 35 44.92 40.97 -8.84
N ASP A 36 43.62 40.99 -8.52
CA ASP A 36 43.07 41.86 -7.47
C ASP A 36 43.61 41.47 -6.08
N ILE A 37 43.80 40.18 -5.80
CA ILE A 37 44.43 39.70 -4.55
C ILE A 37 45.88 40.12 -4.47
N LYS A 38 46.67 39.96 -5.54
CA LYS A 38 48.09 40.33 -5.58
C LYS A 38 48.32 41.82 -5.42
N THR A 39 47.43 42.65 -5.95
CA THR A 39 47.49 44.11 -5.78
C THR A 39 47.04 44.57 -4.40
N SER A 40 46.10 43.84 -3.78
CA SER A 40 45.51 44.21 -2.49
C SER A 40 46.26 43.65 -1.27
N PHE A 41 47.03 42.58 -1.45
CA PHE A 41 47.81 41.93 -0.40
C PHE A 41 49.29 41.83 -0.77
N ASP A 42 50.10 42.77 -0.28
CA ASP A 42 51.57 42.69 -0.34
C ASP A 42 52.08 41.74 0.75
N PHE A 43 52.05 40.43 0.48
CA PHE A 43 52.47 39.39 1.43
C PHE A 43 53.98 39.46 1.79
N GLY A 44 54.78 40.24 1.05
CA GLY A 44 56.22 40.35 1.23
C GLY A 44 56.69 41.10 2.48
N LYS A 45 55.79 41.81 3.18
CA LYS A 45 56.12 42.64 4.37
C LYS A 45 55.56 42.12 5.70
N LEU A 46 54.94 40.93 5.72
CA LEU A 46 54.31 40.39 6.93
C LEU A 46 55.35 39.74 7.85
N SER A 47 55.34 40.11 9.13
CA SER A 47 56.16 39.44 10.14
C SER A 47 55.69 38.00 10.39
N SER A 48 56.59 37.14 10.89
CA SER A 48 56.27 35.73 11.20
C SER A 48 55.03 35.57 12.08
N HIS A 49 54.81 36.49 13.03
CA HIS A 49 53.60 36.51 13.87
C HIS A 49 52.33 36.86 13.10
N GLN A 50 52.38 37.82 12.18
CA GLN A 50 51.23 38.21 11.37
C GLN A 50 50.83 37.09 10.39
N ILE A 51 51.81 36.35 9.84
CA ILE A 51 51.55 35.18 9.00
C ILE A 51 50.84 34.08 9.80
N LYS A 52 51.33 33.75 11.01
CA LYS A 52 50.70 32.76 11.88
C LYS A 52 49.26 33.13 12.25
N ASN A 53 49.00 34.40 12.58
CA ASN A 53 47.66 34.88 12.89
C ASN A 53 46.74 34.85 11.67
N ALA A 54 47.23 35.23 10.49
CA ALA A 54 46.46 35.17 9.25
C ALA A 54 46.08 33.73 8.88
N LEU A 55 47.00 32.78 9.02
CA LEU A 55 46.75 31.36 8.79
C LEU A 55 45.71 30.80 9.78
N LEU A 56 45.76 31.20 11.05
CA LEU A 56 44.78 30.81 12.05
C LEU A 56 43.37 31.32 11.68
N VAL A 57 43.25 32.59 11.31
CA VAL A 57 41.98 33.19 10.89
C VAL A 57 41.43 32.50 9.64
N LEU A 58 42.26 32.27 8.63
CA LEU A 58 41.87 31.56 7.41
C LEU A 58 41.38 30.13 7.71
N SER A 59 42.06 29.42 8.61
CA SER A 59 41.66 28.09 9.06
C SER A 59 40.28 28.11 9.73
N ILE A 60 40.03 29.08 10.64
CA ILE A 60 38.73 29.24 11.30
C ILE A 60 37.62 29.52 10.28
N VAL A 61 37.85 30.47 9.38
CA VAL A 61 36.88 30.81 8.32
C VAL A 61 36.60 29.61 7.42
N PHE A 62 37.63 28.84 7.08
CA PHE A 62 37.49 27.61 6.30
C PHE A 62 36.60 26.58 7.02
N PHE A 63 36.88 26.26 8.28
CA PHE A 63 36.07 25.29 9.05
C PHE A 63 34.62 25.74 9.21
N ILE A 64 34.38 27.03 9.48
CA ILE A 64 33.01 27.58 9.54
C ILE A 64 32.31 27.42 8.19
N SER A 65 32.98 27.75 7.08
CA SER A 65 32.40 27.61 5.75
C SER A 65 32.05 26.16 5.41
N VAL A 66 32.93 25.21 5.76
CA VAL A 66 32.69 23.77 5.57
C VAL A 66 31.48 23.32 6.38
N ALA A 67 31.38 23.74 7.65
CA ALA A 67 30.24 23.39 8.50
C ALA A 67 28.92 23.95 7.96
N LEU A 68 28.90 25.19 7.47
CA LEU A 68 27.72 25.81 6.86
C LEU A 68 27.30 25.10 5.58
N VAL A 69 28.26 24.78 4.71
CA VAL A 69 28.02 24.04 3.46
C VAL A 69 27.50 22.63 3.76
N GLN A 70 28.11 21.94 4.72
CA GLN A 70 27.67 20.62 5.13
C GLN A 70 26.26 20.65 5.72
N ASN A 71 25.95 21.61 6.59
CA ASN A 71 24.60 21.81 7.14
C ASN A 71 23.56 22.10 6.03
N TYR A 72 23.92 22.93 5.05
CA TYR A 72 23.08 23.22 3.89
C TYR A 72 22.77 21.95 3.08
N TYR A 73 23.78 21.14 2.76
CA TYR A 73 23.60 19.88 2.03
C TYR A 73 22.83 18.84 2.86
N TYR A 74 23.04 18.76 4.18
CA TYR A 74 22.21 17.90 5.04
C TYR A 74 20.73 18.32 5.03
N ALA A 75 20.44 19.61 5.15
CA ALA A 75 19.07 20.11 5.09
C ALA A 75 18.42 19.82 3.72
N LEU A 76 19.18 19.94 2.63
CA LEU A 76 18.72 19.61 1.28
C LEU A 76 18.46 18.09 1.13
N ALA A 77 19.36 17.26 1.66
CA ALA A 77 19.23 15.81 1.65
C ALA A 77 17.99 15.37 2.43
N ILE A 78 17.76 15.91 3.63
CA ILE A 78 16.58 15.61 4.45
C ILE A 78 15.28 15.99 3.73
N LYS A 79 15.23 17.12 3.01
CA LYS A 79 14.07 17.48 2.17
C LYS A 79 13.87 16.55 0.98
N SER A 80 14.94 15.93 0.47
CA SER A 80 14.90 15.02 -0.67
C SER A 80 14.53 13.58 -0.30
N PHE A 81 14.60 13.21 0.98
CA PHE A 81 14.09 11.91 1.42
C PHE A 81 12.56 11.93 1.38
N PRO A 82 11.91 11.07 0.58
CA PRO A 82 10.48 10.90 0.67
C PRO A 82 10.18 10.50 2.12
N ARG A 83 9.38 11.32 2.80
CA ARG A 83 8.83 10.95 4.10
C ARG A 83 8.08 9.64 3.86
N ILE A 84 8.61 8.53 4.40
CA ILE A 84 7.88 7.26 4.38
C ILE A 84 6.56 7.58 5.06
N GLU A 85 5.46 7.52 4.30
CA GLU A 85 4.13 7.64 4.87
C GLU A 85 4.02 6.50 5.88
N GLU A 86 4.12 6.86 7.17
CA GLU A 86 4.00 5.90 8.25
C GLU A 86 2.58 5.38 8.20
N LYS A 87 2.43 4.15 7.69
CA LYS A 87 1.11 3.50 7.63
C LYS A 87 0.54 3.49 9.04
N THR A 88 -0.71 3.92 9.13
CA THR A 88 -1.44 3.88 10.39
C THR A 88 -1.54 2.43 10.88
N VAL A 89 -1.64 2.24 12.20
CA VAL A 89 -1.87 0.92 12.80
C VAL A 89 -3.11 0.24 12.20
N ALA A 90 -4.12 1.01 11.81
CA ALA A 90 -5.32 0.51 11.16
C ALA A 90 -5.03 -0.06 9.76
N GLU A 91 -4.24 0.62 8.95
CA GLU A 91 -3.82 0.15 7.62
C GLU A 91 -2.96 -1.11 7.72
N LEU A 92 -2.00 -1.16 8.67
CA LEU A 92 -1.19 -2.36 8.90
C LEU A 92 -2.05 -3.57 9.32
N LYS A 93 -3.06 -3.36 10.17
CA LYS A 93 -4.02 -4.41 10.54
C LYS A 93 -4.84 -4.89 9.35
N LYS A 94 -5.30 -3.96 8.49
CA LYS A 94 -6.03 -4.27 7.25
C LYS A 94 -5.17 -5.09 6.30
N GLU A 95 -3.94 -4.67 6.02
CA GLU A 95 -3.02 -5.38 5.11
C GLU A 95 -2.68 -6.78 5.62
N LYS A 96 -2.44 -6.92 6.92
CA LYS A 96 -2.21 -8.22 7.55
C LYS A 96 -3.43 -9.14 7.37
N LEU A 97 -4.63 -8.64 7.66
CA LEU A 97 -5.87 -9.39 7.50
C LEU A 97 -6.12 -9.78 6.03
N GLU A 98 -5.88 -8.87 5.09
CA GLU A 98 -5.98 -9.15 3.67
C GLU A 98 -5.03 -10.29 3.25
N LEU A 99 -3.78 -10.25 3.70
CA LEU A 99 -2.80 -11.29 3.40
C LEU A 99 -3.21 -12.65 3.98
N GLU A 100 -3.69 -12.69 5.22
CA GLU A 100 -4.23 -13.90 5.86
C GLU A 100 -5.39 -14.50 5.04
N ILE A 101 -6.33 -13.64 4.62
CA ILE A 101 -7.48 -14.06 3.79
C ILE A 101 -6.99 -14.59 2.45
N ARG A 102 -6.13 -13.86 1.73
CA ARG A 102 -5.60 -14.27 0.42
C ARG A 102 -4.90 -15.61 0.48
N ASN A 103 -4.06 -15.82 1.50
CA ASN A 103 -3.36 -17.09 1.70
C ASN A 103 -4.33 -18.26 1.92
N LEU A 104 -5.40 -18.03 2.69
CA LEU A 104 -6.39 -19.07 2.98
C LEU A 104 -7.24 -19.44 1.76
N VAL A 105 -7.56 -18.48 0.90
CA VAL A 105 -8.47 -18.66 -0.25
C VAL A 105 -7.75 -18.74 -1.61
N LYS A 106 -6.43 -18.85 -1.60
CA LYS A 106 -5.59 -18.79 -2.80
C LYS A 106 -6.07 -19.74 -3.91
N GLY A 107 -6.11 -19.24 -5.14
CA GLY A 107 -6.53 -19.98 -6.32
C GLY A 107 -8.03 -20.25 -6.39
N THR A 108 -8.84 -19.47 -5.67
CA THR A 108 -10.31 -19.58 -5.72
C THR A 108 -10.97 -18.25 -6.09
N PRO A 109 -12.20 -18.25 -6.64
CA PRO A 109 -12.85 -17.02 -7.08
C PRO A 109 -13.12 -15.97 -5.99
N ILE A 110 -13.11 -16.31 -4.69
CA ILE A 110 -13.22 -15.33 -3.60
C ILE A 110 -11.92 -14.55 -3.35
N GLU A 111 -10.77 -15.00 -3.88
CA GLU A 111 -9.49 -14.31 -3.70
C GLU A 111 -9.54 -12.85 -4.20
N ARG A 112 -10.28 -12.58 -5.28
CA ARG A 112 -10.49 -11.23 -5.82
C ARG A 112 -11.30 -10.31 -4.89
N MET A 113 -11.95 -10.87 -3.87
CA MET A 113 -12.72 -10.13 -2.86
C MET A 113 -11.94 -9.87 -1.58
N ALA A 114 -10.71 -10.40 -1.45
CA ALA A 114 -9.98 -10.39 -0.18
C ALA A 114 -9.76 -8.98 0.39
N SER A 115 -9.43 -7.99 -0.46
CA SER A 115 -9.25 -6.60 -0.04
C SER A 115 -10.54 -6.00 0.53
N TYR A 116 -11.69 -6.22 -0.12
CA TYR A 116 -13.00 -5.75 0.36
C TYR A 116 -13.44 -6.46 1.64
N ILE A 117 -13.09 -7.74 1.80
CA ILE A 117 -13.38 -8.50 3.03
C ILE A 117 -12.51 -7.97 4.18
N ALA A 118 -11.25 -7.64 3.93
CA ALA A 118 -10.31 -7.11 4.93
C ALA A 118 -10.66 -5.69 5.41
N GLU A 119 -11.51 -4.96 4.69
CA GLU A 119 -12.09 -3.68 5.15
C GLU A 119 -13.11 -3.85 6.27
N LYS A 120 -13.60 -5.07 6.51
CA LYS A 120 -14.59 -5.35 7.54
C LYS A 120 -13.88 -5.64 8.87
N ASP A 121 -14.62 -5.56 9.97
CA ASP A 121 -14.09 -5.99 11.26
C ASP A 121 -13.62 -7.45 11.17
N LYS A 122 -12.55 -7.78 11.91
CA LYS A 122 -11.88 -9.09 11.82
C LYS A 122 -12.84 -10.26 11.99
N LYS A 123 -13.86 -10.11 12.84
CA LYS A 123 -14.85 -11.16 13.12
C LYS A 123 -15.80 -11.36 11.94
N THR A 124 -16.36 -10.28 11.40
CA THR A 124 -17.17 -10.34 10.18
C THR A 124 -16.38 -10.91 9.01
N ALA A 125 -15.13 -10.47 8.80
CA ALA A 125 -14.24 -11.00 7.77
C ALA A 125 -14.03 -12.51 7.91
N ALA A 126 -13.78 -13.00 9.14
CA ALA A 126 -13.62 -14.42 9.42
C ALA A 126 -14.88 -15.23 9.07
N TYR A 127 -16.07 -14.76 9.45
CA TYR A 127 -17.32 -15.44 9.13
C TYR A 127 -17.68 -15.36 7.65
N LEU A 128 -17.35 -14.27 6.94
CA LEU A 128 -17.51 -14.19 5.49
C LEU A 128 -16.70 -15.28 4.79
N VAL A 129 -15.41 -15.43 5.11
CA VAL A 129 -14.56 -16.44 4.48
C VAL A 129 -15.01 -17.86 4.83
N ALA A 130 -15.43 -18.09 6.08
CA ALA A 130 -15.87 -19.39 6.56
C ALA A 130 -17.20 -19.84 5.94
N ILE A 131 -18.19 -18.95 5.86
CA ILE A 131 -19.47 -19.22 5.22
C ILE A 131 -19.26 -19.47 3.72
N ALA A 132 -18.44 -18.65 3.04
CA ALA A 132 -18.15 -18.87 1.62
C ALA A 132 -17.49 -20.23 1.36
N LYS A 133 -16.61 -20.69 2.25
CA LYS A 133 -16.07 -22.05 2.16
C LYS A 133 -17.17 -23.09 2.16
N LYS A 134 -18.15 -22.90 3.04
CA LYS A 134 -19.21 -23.88 3.25
C LYS A 134 -20.24 -23.90 2.12
N GLU A 135 -20.64 -22.72 1.66
CA GLU A 135 -21.76 -22.56 0.72
C GLU A 135 -21.31 -22.78 -0.74
N SER A 136 -20.12 -22.32 -1.10
CA SER A 136 -19.65 -22.34 -2.49
C SER A 136 -18.28 -22.98 -2.70
N ASN A 137 -17.65 -23.46 -1.61
CA ASN A 137 -16.24 -23.82 -1.62
C ASN A 137 -15.37 -22.66 -2.15
N TRP A 138 -15.58 -21.47 -1.58
CA TRP A 138 -14.90 -20.21 -1.96
C TRP A 138 -15.16 -19.78 -3.42
N GLY A 139 -16.37 -19.98 -3.90
CA GLY A 139 -16.77 -19.61 -5.25
C GLY A 139 -16.42 -20.66 -6.31
N LYS A 140 -16.06 -21.89 -5.95
CA LYS A 140 -15.95 -22.99 -6.93
C LYS A 140 -17.32 -23.48 -7.43
N ARG A 141 -18.38 -23.21 -6.67
CA ARG A 141 -19.78 -23.41 -7.05
C ARG A 141 -20.46 -22.06 -6.96
N ILE A 142 -20.95 -21.55 -8.08
CA ILE A 142 -21.50 -20.20 -8.15
C ILE A 142 -22.92 -20.25 -8.71
N PRO A 143 -23.82 -19.38 -8.22
CA PRO A 143 -25.00 -19.07 -8.99
C PRO A 143 -24.60 -18.28 -10.24
N VAL A 144 -25.32 -18.52 -11.33
CA VAL A 144 -25.11 -17.82 -12.60
C VAL A 144 -26.37 -17.12 -13.05
N LEU A 145 -26.20 -16.02 -13.79
CA LEU A 145 -27.24 -15.34 -14.54
C LEU A 145 -26.71 -15.13 -15.96
N ASP A 146 -27.42 -15.65 -16.96
CA ASP A 146 -26.97 -15.65 -18.37
C ASP A 146 -25.56 -16.22 -18.57
N GLY A 147 -25.24 -17.29 -17.82
CA GLY A 147 -23.92 -17.94 -17.83
C GLY A 147 -22.80 -17.15 -17.14
N LYS A 148 -23.10 -15.99 -16.55
CA LYS A 148 -22.12 -15.13 -15.86
C LYS A 148 -22.18 -15.33 -14.36
N ASP A 149 -21.03 -15.15 -13.72
CA ASP A 149 -20.86 -15.21 -12.27
C ASP A 149 -21.62 -14.06 -11.57
N CYS A 150 -22.43 -14.43 -10.59
CA CYS A 150 -23.23 -13.51 -9.77
C CYS A 150 -22.50 -12.97 -8.53
N TYR A 151 -21.21 -13.32 -8.34
CA TYR A 151 -20.37 -12.92 -7.21
C TYR A 151 -20.94 -13.32 -5.83
N ASN A 152 -21.89 -14.25 -5.80
CA ASN A 152 -22.55 -14.69 -4.57
C ASN A 152 -22.00 -16.03 -4.12
N TYR A 153 -21.06 -15.97 -3.18
CA TYR A 153 -20.37 -17.14 -2.67
C TYR A 153 -20.90 -17.64 -1.34
N TRP A 154 -21.89 -16.95 -0.77
CA TRP A 154 -22.43 -17.21 0.57
C TRP A 154 -23.83 -17.82 0.54
N GLY A 155 -24.38 -18.10 -0.64
CA GLY A 155 -25.76 -18.58 -0.79
C GLY A 155 -26.80 -17.53 -0.38
N TYR A 156 -26.46 -16.24 -0.48
CA TYR A 156 -27.35 -15.16 -0.06
C TYR A 156 -28.59 -15.06 -0.95
N ARG A 157 -29.78 -14.86 -0.36
CA ARG A 157 -31.08 -14.82 -1.04
C ARG A 157 -31.91 -13.58 -0.69
N GLY A 158 -31.25 -12.42 -0.66
CA GLY A 158 -31.96 -11.14 -0.57
C GLY A 158 -32.71 -10.84 -1.87
N GLN A 159 -33.91 -10.27 -1.77
CA GLN A 159 -34.67 -9.82 -2.94
C GLN A 159 -33.89 -8.73 -3.69
N ASN A 160 -33.74 -8.92 -4.99
CA ASN A 160 -33.10 -7.98 -5.91
C ASN A 160 -33.73 -8.14 -7.29
N GLU A 161 -33.60 -7.13 -8.16
CA GLU A 161 -34.07 -7.20 -9.55
C GLU A 161 -33.38 -8.32 -10.33
N ARG A 162 -32.12 -8.61 -9.97
CA ARG A 162 -31.30 -9.64 -10.60
C ARG A 162 -31.15 -10.86 -9.70
N MET A 163 -31.69 -11.98 -10.15
CA MET A 163 -31.64 -13.26 -9.45
C MET A 163 -30.90 -14.30 -10.30
N GLY A 164 -29.87 -14.90 -9.73
CA GLY A 164 -29.15 -16.02 -10.34
C GLY A 164 -29.83 -17.36 -10.09
N SER A 165 -29.24 -18.42 -10.65
CA SER A 165 -29.73 -19.79 -10.52
C SER A 165 -30.01 -20.20 -9.06
N GLY A 166 -31.13 -20.87 -8.83
CA GLY A 166 -31.52 -21.35 -7.49
C GLY A 166 -32.02 -20.27 -6.54
N GLY A 167 -32.43 -19.10 -7.06
CA GLY A 167 -32.99 -18.01 -6.27
C GLY A 167 -31.95 -17.24 -5.44
N HIS A 168 -30.68 -17.29 -5.85
CA HIS A 168 -29.62 -16.54 -5.19
C HIS A 168 -29.55 -15.13 -5.76
N THR A 169 -29.28 -14.15 -4.90
CA THR A 169 -29.06 -12.76 -5.33
C THR A 169 -27.90 -12.71 -6.32
N CYS A 170 -28.07 -11.99 -7.44
CA CYS A 170 -27.00 -11.74 -8.40
C CYS A 170 -26.45 -10.32 -8.21
N PHE A 171 -25.21 -10.20 -7.75
CA PHE A 171 -24.55 -8.92 -7.54
C PHE A 171 -23.89 -8.44 -8.83
N ASP A 172 -23.77 -7.14 -8.98
CA ASP A 172 -23.15 -6.50 -10.15
C ASP A 172 -21.63 -6.61 -10.12
N ASN A 173 -21.02 -6.59 -8.93
CA ASN A 173 -19.58 -6.65 -8.76
C ASN A 173 -19.15 -7.23 -7.40
N PRO A 174 -17.87 -7.62 -7.25
CA PRO A 174 -17.36 -8.21 -6.02
C PRO A 174 -17.49 -7.32 -4.77
N GLN A 175 -17.32 -6.00 -4.91
CA GLN A 175 -17.39 -5.07 -3.79
C GLN A 175 -18.81 -4.94 -3.25
N GLN A 176 -19.81 -4.83 -4.14
CA GLN A 176 -21.23 -4.80 -3.78
C GLN A 176 -21.62 -6.08 -3.04
N ALA A 177 -21.21 -7.25 -3.56
CA ALA A 177 -21.47 -8.54 -2.92
C ALA A 177 -20.92 -8.58 -1.49
N VAL A 178 -19.65 -8.23 -1.29
CA VAL A 178 -19.02 -8.19 0.04
C VAL A 178 -19.74 -7.20 0.95
N ASN A 179 -20.06 -5.99 0.46
CA ASN A 179 -20.73 -4.97 1.26
C ASN A 179 -22.08 -5.46 1.79
N VAL A 180 -22.96 -5.95 0.92
CA VAL A 180 -24.31 -6.41 1.29
C VAL A 180 -24.24 -7.60 2.24
N VAL A 181 -23.44 -8.62 1.90
CA VAL A 181 -23.33 -9.83 2.72
C VAL A 181 -22.68 -9.51 4.06
N SER A 182 -21.65 -8.65 4.09
CA SER A 182 -20.98 -8.25 5.33
C SER A 182 -21.90 -7.53 6.31
N GLN A 183 -22.83 -6.70 5.81
CA GLN A 183 -23.82 -6.03 6.64
C GLN A 183 -24.75 -7.04 7.31
N ARG A 184 -25.23 -8.04 6.56
CA ARG A 184 -26.07 -9.10 7.13
C ARG A 184 -25.30 -9.95 8.14
N VAL A 185 -24.07 -10.34 7.81
CA VAL A 185 -23.24 -11.16 8.71
C VAL A 185 -22.93 -10.39 10.00
N SER A 186 -22.55 -9.12 9.93
CA SER A 186 -22.24 -8.30 11.11
C SER A 186 -23.48 -8.07 11.98
N GLU A 187 -24.64 -7.88 11.37
CA GLU A 187 -25.92 -7.81 12.06
C GLU A 187 -26.20 -9.09 12.87
N LEU A 188 -26.05 -10.26 12.24
CA LEU A 188 -26.25 -11.55 12.90
C LEU A 188 -25.22 -11.79 14.01
N ILE A 189 -23.96 -11.40 13.80
CA ILE A 189 -22.92 -11.47 14.82
C ILE A 189 -23.35 -10.71 16.08
N ARG A 190 -23.87 -9.50 15.90
CA ARG A 190 -24.34 -8.62 16.98
C ARG A 190 -25.61 -9.15 17.64
N GLN A 191 -26.64 -9.48 16.85
CA GLN A 191 -27.94 -9.92 17.36
C GLN A 191 -27.84 -11.22 18.17
N ASN A 192 -27.01 -12.16 17.73
CA ASN A 192 -26.92 -13.49 18.35
C ASN A 192 -25.72 -13.63 19.30
N ASN A 193 -25.01 -12.53 19.59
CA ASN A 193 -23.77 -12.50 20.37
C ASN A 193 -22.82 -13.65 19.98
N VAL A 194 -22.49 -13.72 18.69
CA VAL A 194 -21.91 -14.93 18.10
C VAL A 194 -20.53 -15.23 18.69
N GLN A 195 -20.41 -16.28 19.50
CA GLN A 195 -19.12 -16.80 19.98
C GLN A 195 -18.64 -18.01 19.16
N SER A 196 -19.55 -18.64 18.43
CA SER A 196 -19.29 -19.78 17.54
C SER A 196 -20.30 -19.82 16.40
N ALA A 197 -20.03 -20.60 15.36
CA ALA A 197 -20.92 -20.85 14.24
C ALA A 197 -22.28 -21.43 14.67
N LYS A 198 -22.38 -22.05 15.86
CA LYS A 198 -23.67 -22.46 16.43
C LYS A 198 -24.62 -21.28 16.60
N ASN A 199 -24.12 -20.12 17.01
CA ASN A 199 -24.90 -18.88 17.13
C ASN A 199 -25.17 -18.20 15.77
N MET A 200 -24.52 -18.66 14.70
CA MET A 200 -24.71 -18.18 13.33
C MET A 200 -25.66 -19.08 12.53
N ILE A 201 -26.30 -20.07 13.17
CA ILE A 201 -27.07 -21.09 12.44
C ILE A 201 -28.28 -20.54 11.68
N VAL A 202 -28.77 -19.36 12.08
CA VAL A 202 -29.82 -18.63 11.37
C VAL A 202 -29.42 -18.28 9.93
N TRP A 203 -28.12 -18.15 9.63
CA TRP A 203 -27.65 -18.01 8.24
C TRP A 203 -28.02 -19.25 7.41
N LYS A 204 -27.86 -20.44 8.00
CA LYS A 204 -28.10 -21.71 7.32
C LYS A 204 -29.58 -22.03 7.19
N CYS A 205 -30.32 -21.91 8.29
CA CYS A 205 -31.68 -22.46 8.40
C CYS A 205 -32.77 -21.38 8.40
N GLY A 206 -32.42 -20.09 8.49
CA GLY A 206 -33.39 -19.10 8.95
C GLY A 206 -33.82 -19.38 10.40
N TYR A 207 -35.08 -19.13 10.71
CA TYR A 207 -35.61 -19.26 12.08
C TYR A 207 -35.88 -20.71 12.53
N SER A 208 -35.95 -21.68 11.61
CA SER A 208 -36.17 -23.10 11.93
C SER A 208 -35.33 -24.01 11.03
N CYS A 209 -34.72 -25.05 11.62
CA CYS A 209 -33.96 -26.06 10.88
C CYS A 209 -34.78 -27.32 10.51
N GLU A 210 -36.11 -27.31 10.64
CA GLU A 210 -36.97 -28.50 10.37
C GLU A 210 -36.80 -29.07 8.95
N GLY A 211 -36.50 -28.21 7.96
CA GLY A 211 -36.20 -28.62 6.58
C GLY A 211 -34.78 -29.16 6.37
N HIS A 212 -33.96 -29.31 7.41
CA HIS A 212 -32.56 -29.72 7.31
C HIS A 212 -32.26 -30.95 8.15
N SER A 213 -31.42 -31.84 7.60
CA SER A 213 -30.90 -32.96 8.39
C SER A 213 -29.98 -32.47 9.51
N GLU A 214 -30.14 -33.05 10.69
CA GLU A 214 -29.30 -32.76 11.87
C GLU A 214 -27.81 -32.92 11.56
N LYS A 215 -27.45 -33.99 10.83
CA LYS A 215 -26.08 -34.23 10.35
C LYS A 215 -25.57 -33.08 9.47
N GLY A 216 -26.41 -32.54 8.58
CA GLY A 216 -26.07 -31.42 7.71
C GLY A 216 -25.85 -30.12 8.49
N VAL A 217 -26.69 -29.85 9.49
CA VAL A 217 -26.57 -28.70 10.40
C VAL A 217 -25.29 -28.79 11.23
N LYS A 218 -25.04 -29.93 11.90
CA LYS A 218 -23.82 -30.17 12.69
C LYS A 218 -22.55 -30.02 11.84
N LYS A 219 -22.56 -30.56 10.62
CA LYS A 219 -21.43 -30.43 9.70
C LYS A 219 -21.19 -28.96 9.31
N TRP A 220 -22.25 -28.20 9.04
CA TRP A 220 -22.11 -26.79 8.70
C TRP A 220 -21.49 -26.00 9.84
N ILE A 221 -21.96 -26.18 11.08
CA ILE A 221 -21.41 -25.52 12.28
C ILE A 221 -19.91 -25.85 12.40
N LYS A 222 -19.56 -27.13 12.33
CA LYS A 222 -18.16 -27.59 12.42
C LYS A 222 -17.28 -26.97 11.34
N ASP A 223 -17.74 -26.97 10.09
CA ASP A 223 -16.97 -26.44 8.97
C ASP A 223 -16.78 -24.92 9.13
N VAL A 224 -17.84 -24.16 9.45
CA VAL A 224 -17.76 -22.69 9.62
C VAL A 224 -16.90 -22.31 10.82
N ASP A 225 -17.03 -22.99 11.96
CA ASP A 225 -16.16 -22.76 13.12
C ASP A 225 -14.70 -23.02 12.82
N TYR A 226 -14.41 -24.10 12.08
CA TYR A 226 -13.03 -24.43 11.72
C TYR A 226 -12.39 -23.32 10.89
N TYR A 227 -13.06 -22.85 9.85
CA TYR A 227 -12.50 -21.85 8.95
C TYR A 227 -12.51 -20.43 9.54
N SER A 228 -13.47 -20.07 10.39
CA SER A 228 -13.47 -18.75 11.05
C SER A 228 -12.29 -18.64 12.02
N LYS A 229 -11.98 -19.71 12.75
CA LYS A 229 -10.81 -19.80 13.65
C LYS A 229 -9.47 -19.68 12.93
N LYS A 230 -9.38 -20.01 11.64
CA LYS A 230 -8.15 -19.81 10.85
C LYS A 230 -7.77 -18.34 10.66
N ILE A 231 -8.73 -17.43 10.83
CA ILE A 231 -8.51 -15.98 10.76
C ILE A 231 -8.52 -15.37 12.16
N LEU A 232 -9.40 -15.84 13.05
CA LEU A 232 -9.53 -15.27 14.39
C LEU A 232 -8.31 -15.52 15.29
N ASN A 233 -7.73 -16.72 15.22
CA ASN A 233 -6.56 -17.13 15.97
C ASN A 233 -5.27 -16.63 15.32
#